data_AF-A0A090RA05-F1
#
_entry.id   AF-A0A090RA05-F1
#
_cell.length_a   1.000
_cell.length_b   1.000
_cell.length_c   1.000
_cell.angle_alpha   90.00
_cell.angle_beta   90.00
_cell.angle_gamma   90.00
#
_symmetry.space_group_name_H-M   'P 1'
#
loop_
_entity.id
_entity.type
_entity.pdbx_description
1 polymer ?
#
loop_
_entity_poly.entity_id
_entity_poly.type
_entity_poly.pdbx_seq_one_letter_code
_entity_poly.pdbx_strand_id
1 'polypeptide(L)'
;MPFYSQKKYKELYGDIIENGGYGILTSPVKVNDNNDVINYLLIAANDGYPYAMVSTYNYYDFFGKEEVHKWIFNALDMGYYRAAEVLYYFHDDGSAGFNQDYSLAYYYNKLATRLGSKSMNPPKTKEPLRDENNYRLKDDDGKTLYKVFVSQEQQDAMDEKIEKFLQRVKPNRYLDETTHELFRKFI
;
A
#
# COMPACT_ATOMS: atom_id res chain seq x y z
N MET A 1 -24.50 -11.30 20.02
CA MET A 1 -25.54 -10.92 19.04
C MET A 1 -26.39 -12.14 18.72
N PRO A 2 -27.73 -12.07 18.77
CA PRO A 2 -28.59 -13.19 18.43
C PRO A 2 -28.48 -13.57 16.94
N PHE A 3 -28.58 -14.87 16.62
CA PHE A 3 -28.42 -15.44 15.27
C PHE A 3 -29.23 -14.72 14.18
N TYR A 4 -30.47 -14.33 14.51
CA TYR A 4 -31.37 -13.60 13.60
C TYR A 4 -30.82 -12.23 13.18
N SER A 5 -30.17 -11.52 14.11
CA SER A 5 -29.55 -10.22 13.79
C SER A 5 -28.36 -10.38 12.83
N GLN A 6 -27.54 -11.42 13.00
CA GLN A 6 -26.38 -11.66 12.15
C GLN A 6 -26.76 -12.01 10.71
N LYS A 7 -27.80 -12.82 10.51
CA LYS A 7 -28.30 -13.15 9.16
C LYS A 7 -28.80 -11.91 8.42
N LYS A 8 -29.60 -11.07 9.09
CA LYS A 8 -30.13 -9.83 8.53
C LYS A 8 -29.02 -8.82 8.21
N TYR A 9 -27.97 -8.77 9.04
CA TYR A 9 -26.77 -7.97 8.75
C TYR A 9 -26.05 -8.49 7.50
N LYS A 10 -25.87 -9.81 7.35
CA LYS A 10 -25.21 -10.39 6.17
C LYS A 10 -25.97 -10.12 4.87
N GLU A 11 -27.29 -10.24 4.88
CA GLU A 11 -28.15 -9.91 3.72
C GLU A 11 -28.00 -8.42 3.35
N LEU A 12 -28.10 -7.52 4.32
CA LEU A 12 -27.90 -6.09 4.10
C LEU A 12 -26.50 -5.75 3.54
N TYR A 13 -25.46 -6.43 4.03
CA TYR A 13 -24.11 -6.27 3.50
C TYR A 13 -24.01 -6.74 2.05
N GLY A 14 -24.58 -7.91 1.74
CA GLY A 14 -24.67 -8.40 0.36
C GLY A 14 -25.33 -7.38 -0.57
N ASP A 15 -26.51 -6.91 -0.21
CA ASP A 15 -27.26 -5.92 -1.00
C ASP A 15 -26.46 -4.63 -1.22
N ILE A 16 -25.79 -4.12 -0.17
CA ILE A 16 -24.97 -2.90 -0.28
C ILE A 16 -23.79 -3.10 -1.24
N ILE A 17 -23.11 -4.24 -1.14
CA ILE A 17 -21.94 -4.57 -1.98
C ILE A 17 -22.38 -4.79 -3.44
N GLU A 18 -23.47 -5.51 -3.69
CA GLU A 18 -24.01 -5.73 -5.04
C GLU A 18 -24.41 -4.41 -5.74
N ASN A 19 -24.79 -3.39 -4.96
CA ASN A 19 -25.13 -2.06 -5.46
C ASN A 19 -23.93 -1.06 -5.44
N GLY A 20 -22.70 -1.55 -5.24
CA GLY A 20 -21.48 -0.72 -5.33
C GLY A 20 -21.15 0.09 -4.07
N GLY A 21 -21.83 -0.15 -2.95
CA GLY A 21 -21.62 0.51 -1.65
C GLY A 21 -20.38 0.03 -0.89
N TYR A 22 -19.22 -0.05 -1.55
CA TYR A 22 -18.01 -0.69 -1.01
C TYR A 22 -17.35 0.04 0.16
N GLY A 23 -17.78 1.26 0.47
CA GLY A 23 -17.31 2.00 1.65
C GLY A 23 -17.49 1.20 2.95
N ILE A 24 -18.49 0.30 3.00
CA ILE A 24 -18.73 -0.57 4.16
C ILE A 24 -17.57 -1.53 4.46
N LEU A 25 -16.75 -1.88 3.47
CA LEU A 25 -15.55 -2.73 3.65
C LEU A 25 -14.45 -2.04 4.45
N THR A 26 -14.50 -0.71 4.55
CA THR A 26 -13.54 0.07 5.36
C THR A 26 -13.99 0.20 6.83
N SER A 27 -15.24 -0.18 7.12
CA SER A 27 -15.84 -0.06 8.44
C SER A 27 -15.33 -1.16 9.38
N PRO A 28 -15.05 -0.85 10.67
CA PRO A 28 -14.63 -1.84 11.66
C PRO A 28 -15.76 -2.80 12.09
N VAL A 29 -16.96 -2.69 11.50
CA VAL A 29 -18.11 -3.55 11.81
C VAL A 29 -17.80 -4.96 11.32
N LYS A 30 -17.63 -5.88 12.28
CA LYS A 30 -17.22 -7.27 12.06
C LYS A 30 -18.30 -8.05 11.30
N VAL A 31 -18.07 -8.29 10.01
CA VAL A 31 -18.53 -9.51 9.38
C VAL A 31 -17.79 -10.65 10.08
N ASN A 32 -18.50 -11.50 10.80
CA ASN A 32 -17.89 -12.53 11.66
C ASN A 32 -17.37 -13.76 10.89
N ASP A 33 -17.64 -13.84 9.58
CA ASP A 33 -17.24 -14.95 8.72
C ASP A 33 -16.19 -14.48 7.70
N ASN A 34 -14.99 -15.08 7.77
CA ASN A 34 -13.88 -14.78 6.87
C ASN A 34 -14.23 -15.10 5.40
N ASN A 35 -15.09 -16.09 5.13
CA ASN A 35 -15.46 -16.44 3.76
C ASN A 35 -16.31 -15.34 3.11
N ASP A 36 -17.17 -14.69 3.89
CA ASP A 36 -17.99 -13.59 3.39
C ASP A 36 -17.13 -12.37 3.08
N VAL A 37 -16.17 -12.05 3.95
CA VAL A 37 -15.21 -10.95 3.72
C VAL A 37 -14.42 -11.20 2.44
N ILE A 38 -13.91 -12.42 2.24
CA ILE A 38 -13.21 -12.82 1.03
C ILE A 38 -14.09 -12.63 -0.21
N ASN A 39 -15.34 -13.10 -0.19
CA ASN A 39 -16.26 -12.96 -1.32
C ASN A 39 -16.58 -11.48 -1.63
N TYR A 40 -16.83 -10.66 -0.61
CA TYR A 40 -17.11 -9.24 -0.81
C TYR A 40 -15.89 -8.47 -1.33
N LEU A 41 -14.69 -8.81 -0.85
CA LEU A 41 -13.43 -8.27 -1.38
C LEU A 41 -13.24 -8.65 -2.84
N LEU A 42 -13.54 -9.90 -3.22
CA LEU A 42 -13.45 -10.36 -4.60
C LEU A 42 -14.38 -9.56 -5.53
N ILE A 43 -15.65 -9.40 -5.14
CA ILE A 43 -16.64 -8.63 -5.91
C ILE A 43 -16.16 -7.19 -6.09
N ALA A 44 -15.78 -6.53 -4.98
CA ALA A 44 -15.36 -5.14 -5.02
C ALA A 44 -14.02 -4.93 -5.76
N ALA A 45 -13.07 -5.84 -5.62
CA ALA A 45 -11.79 -5.79 -6.35
C ALA A 45 -12.01 -5.96 -7.86
N ASN A 46 -12.88 -6.88 -8.27
CA ASN A 46 -13.24 -7.06 -9.68
C ASN A 46 -14.00 -5.85 -10.25
N ASP A 47 -14.78 -5.13 -9.44
CA ASP A 47 -15.47 -3.89 -9.85
C ASP A 47 -14.56 -2.63 -9.82
N GLY A 48 -13.26 -2.79 -9.54
CA GLY A 48 -12.33 -1.66 -9.60
C GLY A 48 -12.16 -0.87 -8.30
N TYR A 49 -12.65 -1.37 -7.16
CA TYR A 49 -12.56 -0.66 -5.88
C TYR A 49 -11.15 -0.77 -5.27
N PRO A 50 -10.37 0.32 -5.20
CA PRO A 50 -8.94 0.24 -4.88
C PRO A 50 -8.65 -0.27 -3.46
N TYR A 51 -9.51 0.02 -2.49
CA TYR A 51 -9.36 -0.50 -1.13
C TYR A 51 -9.48 -2.02 -1.09
N ALA A 52 -10.44 -2.61 -1.83
CA ALA A 52 -10.61 -4.06 -1.87
C ALA A 52 -9.46 -4.72 -2.62
N MET A 53 -9.06 -4.16 -3.77
CA MET A 53 -7.90 -4.59 -4.54
C MET A 53 -6.66 -4.74 -3.67
N VAL A 54 -6.33 -3.72 -2.86
CA VAL A 54 -5.17 -3.79 -1.95
C VAL A 54 -5.43 -4.76 -0.80
N SER A 55 -6.59 -4.71 -0.15
CA SER A 55 -6.89 -5.54 1.02
C SER A 55 -6.80 -7.06 0.77
N THR A 56 -6.87 -7.49 -0.49
CA THR A 56 -6.72 -8.90 -0.90
C THR A 56 -5.37 -9.53 -0.51
N TYR A 57 -4.31 -8.76 -0.26
CA TYR A 57 -3.01 -9.31 0.17
C TYR A 57 -3.06 -10.05 1.50
N ASN A 58 -4.05 -9.76 2.35
CA ASN A 58 -4.27 -10.51 3.60
C ASN A 58 -4.80 -11.94 3.35
N TYR A 59 -5.16 -12.26 2.10
CA TYR A 59 -5.80 -13.51 1.69
C TYR A 59 -5.10 -14.14 0.48
N TYR A 60 -3.77 -14.03 0.41
CA TYR A 60 -2.96 -14.63 -0.67
C TYR A 60 -3.24 -16.11 -0.89
N ASP A 61 -3.50 -16.87 0.18
CA ASP A 61 -3.79 -18.31 0.09
C ASP A 61 -5.10 -18.61 -0.66
N PHE A 62 -6.03 -17.64 -0.69
CA PHE A 62 -7.31 -17.79 -1.37
C PHE A 62 -7.25 -17.26 -2.82
N PHE A 63 -6.70 -16.07 -3.02
CA PHE A 63 -6.70 -15.41 -4.33
C PHE A 63 -5.51 -15.78 -5.21
N GLY A 64 -4.42 -16.30 -4.62
CA GLY A 64 -3.15 -16.49 -5.29
C GLY A 64 -2.34 -15.20 -5.39
N LYS A 65 -1.02 -15.32 -5.21
CA LYS A 65 -0.10 -14.16 -5.18
C LYS A 65 -0.11 -13.35 -6.47
N GLU A 66 -0.09 -14.03 -7.62
CA GLU A 66 -0.03 -13.36 -8.92
C GLU A 66 -1.23 -12.43 -9.14
N GLU A 67 -2.44 -12.90 -8.81
CA GLU A 67 -3.66 -12.13 -9.04
C GLU A 67 -3.75 -10.94 -8.09
N VAL A 68 -3.41 -11.15 -6.82
CA VAL A 68 -3.33 -10.06 -5.85
C VAL A 68 -2.31 -9.00 -6.27
N HIS A 69 -1.14 -9.40 -6.80
CA HIS A 69 -0.17 -8.42 -7.29
C HIS A 69 -0.74 -7.59 -8.43
N LYS A 70 -1.47 -8.20 -9.38
CA LYS A 70 -2.16 -7.46 -10.45
C LYS A 70 -3.14 -6.44 -9.87
N TRP A 71 -3.95 -6.82 -8.88
CA TRP A 71 -4.86 -5.89 -8.23
C TRP A 71 -4.14 -4.75 -7.50
N ILE A 72 -3.04 -5.03 -6.80
CA ILE A 72 -2.24 -4.00 -6.15
C ILE A 72 -1.67 -3.01 -7.18
N PHE A 73 -1.09 -3.50 -8.28
CA PHE A 73 -0.58 -2.62 -9.34
C PHE A 73 -1.69 -1.83 -10.03
N ASN A 74 -2.85 -2.43 -10.27
CA ASN A 74 -4.02 -1.71 -10.81
C ASN A 74 -4.48 -0.60 -9.86
N ALA A 75 -4.54 -0.86 -8.55
CA ALA A 75 -4.88 0.15 -7.55
C ALA A 75 -3.82 1.26 -7.49
N LEU A 76 -2.54 0.93 -7.68
CA LEU A 76 -1.45 1.90 -7.78
C LEU A 76 -1.64 2.82 -8.99
N ASP A 77 -1.92 2.25 -10.17
CA ASP A 77 -2.15 3.01 -11.41
C ASP A 77 -3.36 3.95 -11.32
N MET A 78 -4.33 3.62 -10.45
CA MET A 78 -5.46 4.49 -10.08
C MET A 78 -5.09 5.59 -9.08
N GLY A 79 -3.85 5.64 -8.60
CA GLY A 79 -3.37 6.63 -7.63
C GLY A 79 -3.67 6.29 -6.17
N TYR A 80 -4.05 5.05 -5.86
CA TYR A 80 -4.40 4.69 -4.49
C TYR A 80 -3.15 4.50 -3.62
N TYR A 81 -2.88 5.47 -2.74
CA TYR A 81 -1.63 5.54 -1.98
C TYR A 81 -1.30 4.26 -1.20
N ARG A 82 -2.30 3.54 -0.67
CA ARG A 82 -2.06 2.30 0.10
C ARG A 82 -1.44 1.18 -0.74
N ALA A 83 -1.65 1.18 -2.06
CA ALA A 83 -0.97 0.24 -2.94
C ALA A 83 0.55 0.48 -2.93
N ALA A 84 0.97 1.75 -2.97
CA ALA A 84 2.37 2.13 -2.83
C ALA A 84 2.91 1.82 -1.42
N GLU A 85 2.12 2.02 -0.35
CA GLU A 85 2.54 1.63 1.01
C GLU A 85 2.84 0.13 1.11
N VAL A 86 1.94 -0.71 0.60
CA VAL A 86 2.10 -2.17 0.62
C VAL A 86 3.32 -2.61 -0.19
N LEU A 87 3.52 -2.04 -1.38
CA LEU A 87 4.70 -2.32 -2.20
C LEU A 87 6.01 -1.85 -1.55
N TYR A 88 5.99 -0.72 -0.82
CA TYR A 88 7.12 -0.30 0.00
C TYR A 88 7.49 -1.38 1.00
N TYR A 89 6.53 -1.87 1.80
CA TYR A 89 6.81 -2.88 2.81
C TYR A 89 7.34 -4.18 2.19
N PHE A 90 6.70 -4.68 1.12
CA PHE A 90 7.12 -5.91 0.44
C PHE A 90 8.57 -5.85 -0.07
N HIS A 91 9.01 -4.69 -0.55
CA HIS A 91 10.40 -4.50 -0.99
C HIS A 91 11.36 -4.14 0.15
N ASP A 92 10.89 -3.53 1.24
CA ASP A 92 11.73 -3.21 2.38
C ASP A 92 12.10 -4.47 3.17
N ASP A 93 11.18 -5.43 3.31
CA ASP A 93 11.40 -6.68 4.06
C ASP A 93 11.64 -7.91 3.17
N GLY A 94 11.35 -7.83 1.86
CA GLY A 94 11.44 -8.97 0.95
C GLY A 94 10.36 -10.02 1.18
N SER A 95 9.10 -9.59 1.33
CA SER A 95 7.95 -10.44 1.59
C SER A 95 6.99 -10.51 0.39
N ALA A 96 5.88 -11.24 0.57
CA ALA A 96 4.82 -11.43 -0.43
C ALA A 96 5.28 -11.99 -1.80
N GLY A 97 6.49 -12.56 -1.90
CA GLY A 97 7.05 -13.02 -3.17
C GLY A 97 7.88 -11.98 -3.92
N PHE A 98 8.16 -10.84 -3.30
CA PHE A 98 9.15 -9.87 -3.75
C PHE A 98 10.47 -10.09 -3.02
N ASN A 99 11.57 -9.74 -3.69
CA ASN A 99 12.89 -9.68 -3.05
C ASN A 99 13.05 -8.34 -2.33
N GLN A 100 13.86 -8.34 -1.27
CA GLN A 100 14.27 -7.10 -0.63
C GLN A 100 15.04 -6.24 -1.63
N ASP A 101 14.55 -5.03 -1.86
CA ASP A 101 15.12 -4.04 -2.77
C ASP A 101 14.89 -2.64 -2.20
N TYR A 102 15.94 -2.07 -1.59
CA TYR A 102 15.88 -0.75 -0.97
C TYR A 102 15.64 0.38 -1.97
N SER A 103 15.97 0.20 -3.26
CA SER A 103 15.69 1.20 -4.29
C SER A 103 14.20 1.23 -4.61
N LEU A 104 13.58 0.06 -4.82
CA LEU A 104 12.13 -0.02 -5.01
C LEU A 104 11.36 0.39 -3.75
N ALA A 105 11.84 0.01 -2.56
CA ALA A 105 11.28 0.47 -1.30
C ALA A 105 11.31 2.01 -1.19
N TYR A 106 12.43 2.65 -1.55
CA TYR A 106 12.52 4.11 -1.62
C TYR A 106 11.48 4.70 -2.58
N TYR A 107 11.41 4.17 -3.80
CA TYR A 107 10.48 4.65 -4.83
C TYR A 107 9.03 4.60 -4.34
N TYR A 108 8.58 3.44 -3.86
CA TYR A 108 7.19 3.28 -3.42
C TYR A 108 6.88 4.06 -2.15
N ASN A 109 7.85 4.24 -1.25
CA ASN A 109 7.67 5.05 -0.06
C ASN A 109 7.37 6.51 -0.42
N LYS A 110 8.21 7.10 -1.28
CA LYS A 110 8.08 8.48 -1.74
C LYS A 110 6.82 8.66 -2.56
N LEU A 111 6.50 7.70 -3.42
CA LEU A 111 5.26 7.69 -4.20
C LEU A 111 4.02 7.66 -3.29
N ALA A 112 4.01 6.83 -2.24
CA ALA A 112 2.90 6.77 -1.29
C ALA A 112 2.67 8.13 -0.60
N THR A 113 3.74 8.82 -0.18
CA THR A 113 3.63 10.17 0.40
C THR A 113 3.06 11.16 -0.59
N ARG A 114 3.54 11.17 -1.85
CA ARG A 114 3.01 12.08 -2.89
C ARG A 114 1.55 11.79 -3.26
N LEU A 115 1.12 10.54 -3.15
CA LEU A 115 -0.27 10.12 -3.34
C LEU A 115 -1.16 10.35 -2.10
N GLY A 116 -0.63 10.89 -1.00
CA GLY A 116 -1.42 11.31 0.17
C GLY A 116 -1.29 10.46 1.43
N SER A 117 -0.34 9.52 1.48
CA SER A 117 -0.02 8.84 2.75
C SER A 117 0.42 9.86 3.81
N LYS A 118 -0.16 9.75 5.01
CA LYS A 118 0.11 10.66 6.14
C LYS A 118 1.19 10.14 7.09
N SER A 119 1.58 8.88 6.98
CA SER A 119 2.44 8.23 7.97
C SER A 119 3.28 7.14 7.31
N MET A 120 4.42 7.54 6.75
CA MET A 120 5.44 6.63 6.24
C MET A 120 6.70 6.76 7.08
N ASN A 121 7.28 5.63 7.48
CA ASN A 121 8.64 5.64 8.00
C ASN A 121 9.60 6.02 6.87
N PRO A 122 10.66 6.79 7.14
CA PRO A 122 11.66 7.06 6.12
C PRO A 122 12.25 5.76 5.55
N PRO A 123 12.42 5.62 4.23
CA PRO A 123 12.97 4.42 3.63
C PRO A 123 14.44 4.26 4.01
N LYS A 124 14.89 3.01 4.13
CA LYS A 124 16.29 2.71 4.47
C LYS A 124 17.21 2.99 3.27
N THR A 125 17.92 4.11 3.30
CA THR A 125 18.88 4.49 2.24
C THR A 125 20.33 4.18 2.59
N LYS A 126 20.64 4.05 3.88
CA LYS A 126 21.96 3.71 4.39
C LYS A 126 21.88 3.09 5.78
N GLU A 127 22.88 2.31 6.13
CA GLU A 127 23.08 1.81 7.50
C GLU A 127 24.53 2.04 7.97
N PRO A 128 24.76 2.34 9.25
CA PRO A 128 26.12 2.43 9.76
C PRO A 128 26.81 1.06 9.70
N LEU A 129 28.04 1.01 9.21
CA LEU A 129 28.87 -0.18 9.32
C LEU A 129 29.25 -0.43 10.78
N ARG A 130 29.29 -1.70 11.17
CA ARG A 130 29.57 -2.10 12.55
C ARG A 130 30.61 -3.21 12.59
N ASP A 131 31.39 -3.24 13.67
CA ASP A 131 32.29 -4.33 13.98
C ASP A 131 31.55 -5.53 14.62
N GLU A 132 32.30 -6.58 14.91
CA GLU A 132 31.82 -7.81 15.58
C GLU A 132 31.22 -7.56 16.98
N ASN A 133 31.62 -6.47 17.64
CA ASN A 133 31.11 -6.06 18.95
C ASN A 133 29.94 -5.06 18.84
N ASN A 134 29.39 -4.87 17.64
CA ASN A 134 28.27 -3.99 17.33
C ASN A 134 28.58 -2.48 17.49
N TYR A 135 29.86 -2.09 17.59
CA TYR A 135 30.28 -0.68 17.58
C TYR A 135 30.33 -0.13 16.16
N ARG A 136 29.99 1.15 16.00
CA ARG A 136 30.01 1.82 14.69
C ARG A 136 31.45 2.01 14.23
N LEU A 137 31.75 1.54 13.03
CA LEU A 137 33.03 1.79 12.38
C LEU A 137 33.17 3.28 12.03
N LYS A 138 34.38 3.81 12.20
CA LYS A 138 34.72 5.19 11.90
C LYS A 138 35.93 5.24 10.96
N ASP A 139 36.00 6.27 10.13
CA ASP A 139 37.20 6.61 9.37
C ASP A 139 38.28 7.26 10.26
N ASP A 140 39.43 7.57 9.66
CA ASP A 140 40.59 8.19 10.34
C ASP A 140 40.26 9.59 10.91
N ASP A 141 39.23 10.27 10.37
CA ASP A 141 38.71 11.55 10.87
C ASP A 141 37.66 11.37 11.99
N GLY A 142 37.33 10.13 12.37
CA GLY A 142 36.34 9.82 13.38
C GLY A 142 34.88 9.87 12.91
N LYS A 143 34.60 9.99 11.61
CA LYS A 143 33.25 9.98 11.03
C LYS A 143 32.76 8.56 10.85
N THR A 144 31.47 8.32 11.13
CA THR A 144 30.87 6.99 10.96
C THR A 144 30.84 6.56 9.49
N LEU A 145 31.30 5.34 9.23
CA LEU A 145 31.20 4.71 7.93
C LEU A 145 29.79 4.15 7.71
N TYR A 146 29.27 4.28 6.49
CA TYR A 146 27.94 3.81 6.12
C TYR A 146 28.01 2.87 4.93
N LYS A 147 27.22 1.79 4.99
CA LYS A 147 26.81 1.05 3.80
C LYS A 147 25.65 1.82 3.16
N VAL A 148 25.86 2.28 1.93
CA VAL A 148 24.85 2.99 1.15
C VAL A 148 24.05 1.97 0.36
N PHE A 149 22.73 1.98 0.52
CA PHE A 149 21.80 1.17 -0.25
C PHE A 149 21.23 1.93 -1.44
N VAL A 150 20.96 3.22 -1.26
CA VAL A 150 20.41 4.10 -2.28
C VAL A 150 21.20 5.41 -2.26
N SER A 151 21.98 5.66 -3.31
CA SER A 151 22.77 6.89 -3.46
C SER A 151 21.87 8.10 -3.71
N GLN A 152 22.40 9.32 -3.57
CA GLN A 152 21.64 10.53 -3.87
C GLN A 152 21.23 10.60 -5.35
N GLU A 153 22.14 10.25 -6.26
CA GLU A 153 21.84 10.19 -7.71
C GLU A 153 20.69 9.22 -8.03
N GLN A 154 20.65 8.07 -7.36
CA GLN A 154 19.53 7.12 -7.52
C GLN A 154 18.22 7.69 -6.98
N GLN A 155 18.26 8.40 -5.85
CA GLN A 155 17.09 9.06 -5.28
C GLN A 155 16.54 10.13 -6.23
N ASP A 156 17.41 10.99 -6.77
CA ASP A 156 17.02 12.06 -7.70
C ASP A 156 16.40 11.47 -8.98
N ALA A 157 17.02 10.43 -9.54
CA ALA A 157 16.48 9.73 -10.70
C ALA A 157 15.13 9.04 -10.44
N MET A 158 14.89 8.56 -9.22
CA MET A 158 13.60 7.97 -8.83
C MET A 158 12.54 9.04 -8.58
N ASP A 159 12.90 10.16 -7.96
CA ASP A 159 12.00 11.30 -7.76
C ASP A 159 11.50 11.84 -9.11
N GLU A 160 12.34 11.90 -10.14
CA GLU A 160 11.90 12.21 -11.51
C GLU A 160 10.90 11.20 -12.09
N LYS A 161 11.10 9.90 -11.83
CA LYS A 161 10.16 8.85 -12.26
C LYS A 161 8.82 8.98 -11.54
N ILE A 162 8.84 9.35 -10.26
CA ILE A 162 7.63 9.59 -9.46
C ILE A 162 6.83 10.75 -10.05
N GLU A 163 7.47 11.87 -10.39
CA GLU A 163 6.77 13.01 -11.02
C GLU A 163 6.11 12.61 -12.35
N LYS A 164 6.81 11.82 -13.17
CA LYS A 164 6.24 11.29 -14.42
C LYS A 164 5.08 10.33 -14.20
N PHE A 165 5.13 9.54 -13.12
CA PHE A 165 4.05 8.64 -12.74
C PHE A 165 2.81 9.45 -12.32
N LEU A 166 2.98 10.44 -11.44
CA LEU A 166 1.87 11.26 -10.92
C LEU A 166 1.10 11.99 -12.03
N GLN A 167 1.78 12.41 -13.10
CA GLN A 167 1.14 13.04 -14.27
C GLN A 167 0.21 12.08 -15.05
N ARG A 168 0.35 10.76 -14.88
CA ARG A 168 -0.42 9.74 -15.60
C ARG A 168 -1.56 9.16 -14.79
N VAL A 169 -1.57 9.37 -13.48
CA VAL A 169 -2.61 8.87 -12.58
C VAL A 169 -3.96 9.45 -13.02
N LYS A 170 -4.90 8.57 -13.36
CA LYS A 170 -6.24 8.96 -13.79
C LYS A 170 -7.19 8.96 -12.59
N PRO A 171 -8.08 9.97 -12.46
CA PRO A 171 -9.16 9.92 -11.48
C PRO A 171 -10.00 8.65 -11.67
N ASN A 172 -10.24 7.91 -10.59
CA ASN A 172 -11.17 6.77 -10.54
C ASN A 172 -12.48 7.22 -9.87
N ARG A 173 -13.63 6.64 -10.26
CA ARG A 173 -14.96 6.89 -9.68
C ARG A 173 -15.01 6.73 -8.16
N TYR A 174 -14.13 5.92 -7.58
CA TYR A 174 -14.02 5.72 -6.12
C TYR A 174 -13.05 6.66 -5.41
N LEU A 175 -12.33 7.47 -6.18
CA LEU A 175 -11.33 8.43 -5.70
C LEU A 175 -11.71 9.87 -6.11
N ASP A 176 -13.00 10.13 -6.35
CA ASP A 176 -13.50 11.42 -6.85
C ASP A 176 -13.32 12.59 -5.86
N GLU A 177 -13.72 13.79 -6.29
CA GLU A 177 -13.39 15.10 -5.71
C GLU A 177 -13.66 15.26 -4.20
N THR A 178 -14.54 14.45 -3.59
CA THR A 178 -14.70 14.44 -2.12
C THR A 178 -13.51 13.81 -1.39
N THR A 179 -12.78 12.92 -2.05
CA THR A 179 -11.46 12.47 -1.63
C THR A 179 -10.41 13.56 -1.85
N HIS A 180 -10.54 14.40 -2.90
CA HIS A 180 -9.69 15.58 -3.13
C HIS A 180 -9.86 16.73 -2.13
N GLU A 181 -10.96 16.82 -1.38
CA GLU A 181 -11.03 17.76 -0.24
C GLU A 181 -10.01 17.43 0.87
N LEU A 182 -9.56 16.17 0.97
CA LEU A 182 -8.40 15.81 1.81
C LEU A 182 -7.06 16.28 1.23
N PHE A 183 -7.01 16.62 -0.06
CA PHE A 183 -5.80 17.02 -0.80
C PHE A 183 -5.67 18.53 -1.05
N ARG A 184 -6.76 19.33 -0.90
CA ARG A 184 -6.74 20.79 -1.16
C ARG A 184 -6.40 21.70 0.04
N LYS A 185 -6.14 21.17 1.24
CA LYS A 185 -5.85 22.02 2.42
C LYS A 185 -4.43 22.59 2.51
N PHE A 186 -3.60 22.48 1.47
CA PHE A 186 -2.21 22.96 1.49
C PHE A 186 -1.75 23.63 0.19
N ILE A 187 -2.51 24.61 -0.30
CA ILE A 187 -1.95 25.75 -1.06
C ILE A 187 -2.15 27.00 -0.22
#